data_AF-A0A0F9D002-F1
#
_entry.id   AF-A0A0F9D002-F1
#
_cell.length_a   1.000
_cell.length_b   1.000
_cell.length_c   1.000
_cell.angle_alpha   90.00
_cell.angle_beta   90.00
_cell.angle_gamma   90.00
#
_symmetry.space_group_name_H-M   'P 1'
#
loop_
_entity.id
_entity.type
_entity.pdbx_description
1 polymer ?
#
loop_
_entity_poly.entity_id
_entity_poly.type
_entity_poly.pdbx_seq_one_letter_code
_entity_poly.pdbx_strand_id
1 'polypeptide(L)'
;MVCRLIIEIGTNITGLTIVYFRTKMIPGNFWRTERRVGHRKRTQYTDVERAEFCVALEAEGYSIDQTKSRKGSLTKVSVRSGVARSTLGGWFRKRNNAPPPQLRQEKRVELAHLFEELAYLYLEQAATEKAIANTRGKDAIIAAATAVDKMRLLNEQSTENIATKIVLTWPSLPSIHSGGDPDGDGGDDGD
;
A
#
# COMPACT_ATOMS: atom_id res chain seq x y z
N MET A 1 -2.67 34.16 4.57
CA MET A 1 -3.73 34.24 3.54
C MET A 1 -3.80 32.90 2.85
N VAL A 2 -4.93 32.20 2.88
CA VAL A 2 -5.05 30.87 2.25
C VAL A 2 -6.21 30.92 1.26
N CYS A 3 -5.88 30.94 -0.02
CA CYS A 3 -6.84 30.77 -1.10
C CYS A 3 -7.25 29.29 -1.16
N ARG A 4 -8.55 29.02 -1.20
CA ARG A 4 -9.06 27.67 -1.44
C ARG A 4 -9.59 27.61 -2.87
N LEU A 5 -8.91 26.83 -3.71
CA LEU A 5 -9.35 26.50 -5.06
C LEU A 5 -10.39 25.37 -4.95
N ILE A 6 -11.60 25.61 -5.44
CA ILE A 6 -12.61 24.56 -5.61
C ILE A 6 -12.72 24.31 -7.12
N ILE A 7 -12.42 23.08 -7.52
CA ILE A 7 -12.49 22.62 -8.91
C ILE A 7 -13.78 21.80 -9.03
N GLU A 8 -14.74 22.29 -9.81
CA GLU A 8 -15.90 21.50 -10.25
C GLU A 8 -15.69 21.12 -11.72
N ILE A 9 -15.65 19.82 -11.99
CA ILE A 9 -15.55 19.26 -13.34
C ILE A 9 -16.95 18.81 -13.75
N GLY A 10 -17.58 19.56 -14.66
CA GLY A 10 -18.85 19.18 -15.28
C GLY A 10 -18.59 18.60 -16.67
N THR A 11 -19.04 17.37 -16.92
CA THR A 11 -18.98 16.72 -18.24
C THR A 11 -20.28 16.97 -19.00
N ASN A 12 -20.18 17.50 -20.22
CA ASN A 12 -21.30 17.60 -21.17
C ASN A 12 -21.12 16.57 -22.31
N ILE A 13 -22.23 16.02 -22.81
CA ILE A 13 -22.35 14.72 -23.53
C ILE A 13 -21.87 14.78 -25.00
N THR A 14 -21.24 15.85 -25.45
CA THR A 14 -20.86 16.03 -26.88
C THR A 14 -19.37 16.19 -27.15
N GLY A 15 -18.50 15.75 -26.22
CA GLY A 15 -17.08 15.51 -26.53
C GLY A 15 -16.21 16.76 -26.78
N LEU A 16 -16.71 17.97 -26.47
CA LEU A 16 -15.94 19.20 -26.48
C LEU A 16 -15.74 19.69 -25.03
N THR A 17 -14.50 19.61 -24.52
CA THR A 17 -14.19 20.05 -23.16
C THR A 17 -13.96 21.56 -23.15
N ILE A 18 -14.95 22.34 -22.70
CA ILE A 18 -14.77 23.77 -22.43
C ILE A 18 -14.62 23.94 -20.91
N VAL A 19 -13.43 24.37 -20.48
CA VAL A 19 -13.15 24.70 -19.08
C VAL A 19 -13.56 26.16 -18.83
N TYR A 20 -14.66 26.38 -18.14
CA TYR A 20 -15.06 27.72 -17.70
C TYR A 20 -14.47 28.02 -16.31
N PHE A 21 -13.64 29.06 -16.22
CA PHE A 21 -13.14 29.58 -14.95
C PHE A 21 -14.10 30.63 -14.41
N ARG A 22 -14.93 30.29 -13.42
CA ARG A 22 -15.81 31.25 -12.76
C ARG A 22 -15.27 31.60 -11.37
N THR A 23 -14.45 32.63 -11.29
CA THR A 23 -13.99 33.23 -10.03
C THR A 23 -15.13 34.06 -9.42
N LYS A 24 -15.82 33.52 -8.41
CA LYS A 24 -16.69 34.34 -7.53
C LYS A 24 -15.84 34.90 -6.39
N MET A 25 -15.56 36.20 -6.42
CA MET A 25 -15.14 36.96 -5.23
C MET A 25 -16.32 37.05 -4.26
N ILE A 26 -16.18 36.51 -3.06
CA ILE A 26 -17.12 36.73 -1.96
C ILE A 26 -16.38 37.60 -0.93
N PRO A 27 -16.67 38.92 -0.84
CA PRO A 27 -16.07 39.75 0.18
C PRO A 27 -16.74 39.49 1.52
N GLY A 28 -15.91 39.40 2.57
CA GLY A 28 -16.24 39.60 3.98
C GLY A 28 -17.57 39.05 4.49
N ASN A 29 -17.54 37.88 5.13
CA ASN A 29 -18.42 37.61 6.26
C ASN A 29 -17.71 36.68 7.25
N PHE A 30 -17.36 37.27 8.39
CA PHE A 30 -16.94 36.60 9.60
C PHE A 30 -18.13 35.83 10.17
N TRP A 31 -18.39 34.64 9.63
CA TRP A 31 -19.43 33.76 10.15
C TRP A 31 -18.97 33.17 11.48
N ARG A 32 -19.30 33.85 12.58
CA ARG A 32 -19.54 33.18 13.86
C ARG A 32 -20.71 32.22 13.61
N THR A 33 -20.38 30.98 13.28
CA THR A 33 -21.34 29.91 13.10
C THR A 33 -21.98 29.66 14.46
N GLU A 34 -23.21 30.12 14.64
CA GLU A 34 -24.10 29.55 15.64
C GLU A 34 -24.12 28.05 15.37
N ARG A 35 -23.40 27.29 16.21
CA ARG A 35 -23.55 25.85 16.28
C ARG A 35 -24.98 25.60 16.72
N ARG A 36 -25.91 25.49 15.76
CA ARG A 36 -27.17 24.80 16.02
C ARG A 36 -26.77 23.42 16.52
N VAL A 37 -26.92 23.20 17.83
CA VAL A 37 -26.66 21.94 18.51
C VAL A 37 -27.81 21.00 18.14
N GLY A 38 -27.93 20.67 16.85
CA GLY A 38 -28.72 19.53 16.42
C GLY A 38 -28.10 18.32 17.10
N HIS A 39 -28.88 17.61 17.91
CA HIS A 39 -28.48 16.33 18.46
C HIS A 39 -28.11 15.41 17.30
N ARG A 40 -26.81 15.30 17.01
CA ARG A 40 -26.32 14.38 16.00
C ARG A 40 -26.72 12.99 16.46
N LYS A 41 -27.59 12.34 15.68
CA LYS A 41 -27.91 10.92 15.88
C LYS A 41 -26.58 10.18 15.92
N ARG A 42 -26.28 9.55 17.05
CA ARG A 42 -25.05 8.79 17.21
C ARG A 42 -25.13 7.60 16.27
N THR A 43 -24.21 7.49 15.33
CA THR A 43 -24.06 6.28 14.51
C THR A 43 -23.79 5.13 15.47
N GLN A 44 -24.67 4.13 15.45
CA GLN A 44 -24.49 2.89 16.20
C GLN A 44 -23.77 1.91 15.27
N TYR A 45 -22.74 1.25 15.80
CA TYR A 45 -21.97 0.25 15.08
C TYR A 45 -22.18 -1.11 15.72
N THR A 46 -22.51 -2.09 14.89
CA THR A 46 -22.66 -3.50 15.29
C THR A 46 -21.33 -4.06 15.78
N ASP A 47 -21.36 -5.16 16.55
CA ASP A 47 -20.13 -5.86 16.95
C ASP A 47 -19.34 -6.38 15.74
N VAL A 48 -20.06 -6.76 14.67
CA VAL A 48 -19.48 -7.23 13.42
C VAL A 48 -18.64 -6.14 12.75
N GLU A 49 -19.23 -4.97 12.51
CA GLU A 49 -18.52 -3.83 11.93
C GLU A 49 -17.32 -3.42 12.79
N ARG A 50 -17.50 -3.37 14.11
CA ARG A 50 -16.41 -3.04 15.04
C ARG A 50 -15.25 -4.03 14.94
N ALA A 51 -15.53 -5.32 14.79
CA ALA A 51 -14.51 -6.35 14.59
C ALA A 51 -13.80 -6.16 13.26
N GLU A 52 -14.53 -5.97 12.16
CA GLU A 52 -13.97 -5.72 10.84
C GLU A 52 -13.04 -4.50 10.83
N PHE A 53 -13.43 -3.41 11.50
CA PHE A 53 -12.57 -2.23 11.62
C PHE A 53 -11.32 -2.49 12.48
N CYS A 54 -11.42 -3.30 13.53
CA CYS A 54 -10.26 -3.68 14.33
C CYS A 54 -9.29 -4.54 13.52
N VAL A 55 -9.80 -5.52 12.78
CA VAL A 55 -8.98 -6.38 11.90
C VAL A 55 -8.35 -5.58 10.77
N ALA A 56 -9.09 -4.62 10.19
CA ALA A 56 -8.54 -3.69 9.20
C ALA A 56 -7.38 -2.85 9.74
N LEU A 57 -7.41 -2.48 11.03
CA LEU A 57 -6.28 -1.80 11.68
C LEU A 57 -5.07 -2.72 11.81
N GLU A 58 -5.27 -3.98 12.18
CA GLU A 58 -4.20 -5.01 12.28
C GLU A 58 -3.54 -5.22 10.92
N ALA A 59 -4.35 -5.35 9.85
CA ALA A 59 -3.84 -5.45 8.48
C ALA A 59 -2.98 -4.22 8.11
N GLU A 60 -3.34 -3.02 8.54
CA GLU A 60 -2.52 -1.81 8.32
C GLU A 60 -1.28 -1.72 9.24
N GLY A 61 -1.03 -2.73 10.09
CA GLY A 61 0.10 -2.77 11.01
C GLY A 61 -0.10 -1.91 12.26
N TYR A 62 -1.34 -1.64 12.65
CA TYR A 62 -1.64 -1.02 13.94
C TYR A 62 -1.51 -2.05 15.06
N SER A 63 -0.84 -1.69 16.15
CA SER A 63 -0.60 -2.57 17.29
C SER A 63 -1.06 -1.91 18.60
N ILE A 64 -1.25 -2.73 19.64
CA ILE A 64 -1.54 -2.24 20.98
C ILE A 64 -0.33 -1.44 21.50
N ASP A 65 0.86 -1.94 21.19
CA ASP A 65 2.12 -1.23 21.42
C ASP A 65 2.28 -0.10 20.41
N GLN A 66 2.35 1.14 20.91
CA GLN A 66 2.49 2.32 20.07
C GLN A 66 3.88 2.37 19.39
N THR A 67 4.89 1.74 19.98
CA THR A 67 6.25 1.72 19.42
C THR A 67 6.33 0.84 18.18
N LYS A 68 5.52 -0.24 18.15
CA LYS A 68 5.42 -1.18 17.02
C LYS A 68 4.33 -0.83 16.01
N SER A 69 3.48 0.15 16.33
CA SER A 69 2.40 0.58 15.45
C SER A 69 2.92 1.36 14.25
N ARG A 70 2.52 0.95 13.05
CA ARG A 70 2.80 1.70 11.83
C ARG A 70 2.12 3.08 11.88
N LYS A 71 2.90 4.14 11.61
CA LYS A 71 2.40 5.51 11.57
C LYS A 71 1.34 5.66 10.47
N GLY A 72 0.22 6.29 10.80
CA GLY A 72 -0.85 6.61 9.85
C GLY A 72 -1.93 5.53 9.67
N SER A 73 -1.78 4.32 10.23
CA SER A 73 -2.76 3.23 10.08
C SER A 73 -4.17 3.63 10.53
N LEU A 74 -4.29 4.29 11.69
CA LEU A 74 -5.56 4.85 12.17
C LEU A 74 -6.17 5.87 11.19
N THR A 75 -5.35 6.73 10.60
CA THR A 75 -5.84 7.74 9.65
C THR A 75 -6.36 7.07 8.38
N LYS A 76 -5.64 6.09 7.84
CA LYS A 76 -6.07 5.35 6.64
C LYS A 76 -7.40 4.65 6.86
N VAL A 77 -7.53 3.87 7.94
CA VAL A 77 -8.77 3.14 8.24
C VAL A 77 -9.91 4.11 8.56
N SER A 78 -9.63 5.21 9.26
CA SER A 78 -10.63 6.25 9.54
C SER A 78 -11.16 6.92 8.27
N VAL A 79 -10.29 7.27 7.32
CA VAL A 79 -10.70 7.85 6.03
C VAL A 79 -11.51 6.84 5.22
N ARG A 80 -11.11 5.56 5.20
CA ARG A 80 -11.80 4.51 4.45
C ARG A 80 -13.18 4.16 5.02
N SER A 81 -13.30 4.09 6.36
CA SER A 81 -14.52 3.66 7.04
C SER A 81 -15.47 4.81 7.41
N GLY A 82 -14.99 6.06 7.41
CA GLY A 82 -15.71 7.21 7.96
C GLY A 82 -15.78 7.24 9.49
N VAL A 83 -15.24 6.24 10.19
CA VAL A 83 -15.22 6.18 11.66
C VAL A 83 -14.12 7.07 12.21
N ALA A 84 -14.40 7.85 13.26
CA ALA A 84 -13.40 8.71 13.88
C ALA A 84 -12.20 7.93 14.45
N ARG A 85 -10.98 8.45 14.26
CA ARG A 85 -9.72 7.86 14.74
C ARG A 85 -9.73 7.52 16.24
N SER A 86 -10.33 8.39 17.07
CA SER A 86 -10.44 8.17 18.51
C SER A 86 -11.32 6.98 18.85
N THR A 87 -12.43 6.81 18.14
CA THR A 87 -13.36 5.67 18.29
C THR A 87 -12.68 4.37 17.90
N LEU A 88 -12.05 4.33 16.72
CA LEU A 88 -11.28 3.18 16.23
C LEU A 88 -10.18 2.76 17.23
N GLY A 89 -9.38 3.72 17.69
CA GLY A 89 -8.34 3.47 18.69
C GLY A 89 -8.91 3.02 20.05
N GLY A 90 -10.10 3.49 20.41
CA GLY A 90 -10.82 3.08 21.61
C GLY A 90 -11.28 1.62 21.55
N TRP A 91 -11.89 1.21 20.43
CA TRP A 91 -12.32 -0.17 20.19
C TRP A 91 -11.14 -1.13 20.17
N PHE A 92 -10.08 -0.76 19.46
CA PHE A 92 -8.90 -1.59 19.34
C PHE A 92 -8.21 -1.85 20.69
N ARG A 93 -8.06 -0.79 21.50
CA ARG A 93 -7.45 -0.84 22.85
C ARG A 93 -8.42 -1.30 23.94
N LYS A 94 -9.59 -1.82 23.56
CA LYS A 94 -10.63 -2.34 24.46
C LYS A 94 -11.14 -1.33 25.51
N ARG A 95 -11.09 -0.02 25.22
CA ARG A 95 -11.51 1.03 26.16
C ARG A 95 -13.01 1.24 26.20
N ASN A 96 -13.65 1.23 25.03
CA ASN A 96 -15.09 1.48 24.87
C ASN A 96 -15.64 0.39 23.96
N ASN A 97 -16.68 -0.33 24.37
CA ASN A 97 -17.46 -1.26 23.53
C ASN A 97 -16.61 -2.03 22.49
N ALA A 98 -15.60 -2.75 22.95
CA ALA A 98 -14.71 -3.51 22.08
C ALA A 98 -15.50 -4.65 21.41
N PRO A 99 -15.18 -5.03 20.17
CA PRO A 99 -15.79 -6.21 19.57
C PRO A 99 -15.38 -7.49 20.34
N PRO A 100 -16.26 -8.50 20.41
CA PRO A 100 -15.94 -9.80 20.99
C PRO A 100 -14.68 -10.42 20.39
N PRO A 101 -13.82 -11.07 21.20
CA PRO A 101 -12.56 -11.61 20.70
C PRO A 101 -12.74 -12.75 19.69
N GLN A 102 -13.76 -13.60 19.86
CA GLN A 102 -14.08 -14.68 18.92
C GLN A 102 -14.38 -14.12 17.53
N LEU A 103 -15.28 -13.13 17.48
CA LEU A 103 -15.68 -12.52 16.21
C LEU A 103 -14.53 -11.74 15.56
N ARG A 104 -13.65 -11.13 16.35
CA ARG A 104 -12.41 -10.53 15.82
C ARG A 104 -11.50 -11.57 15.18
N GLN A 105 -11.33 -12.73 15.82
CA GLN A 105 -10.50 -13.82 15.30
C GLN A 105 -11.11 -14.42 14.03
N GLU A 106 -12.42 -14.63 13.99
CA GLU A 106 -13.14 -15.09 12.79
C GLU A 106 -12.92 -14.13 11.62
N LYS A 107 -13.11 -12.83 11.85
CA LYS A 107 -12.89 -11.80 10.82
C LYS A 107 -11.44 -11.67 10.38
N ARG A 108 -10.49 -11.94 11.28
CA ARG A 108 -9.06 -11.98 10.96
C ARG A 108 -8.73 -13.11 9.99
N VAL A 109 -9.26 -14.31 10.25
CA VAL A 109 -9.09 -15.48 9.39
C VAL A 109 -9.77 -15.25 8.03
N GLU A 110 -11.01 -14.75 8.01
CA GLU A 110 -11.72 -14.40 6.78
C GLU A 110 -10.92 -13.41 5.92
N LEU A 111 -10.39 -12.35 6.53
CA LEU A 111 -9.59 -11.36 5.80
C LEU A 111 -8.24 -11.92 5.33
N ALA A 112 -7.60 -12.82 6.10
CA ALA A 112 -6.38 -13.48 5.69
C ALA A 112 -6.59 -14.34 4.43
N HIS A 113 -7.68 -15.12 4.37
CA HIS A 113 -8.05 -15.90 3.19
C HIS A 113 -8.32 -15.01 1.97
N LEU A 114 -9.01 -13.88 2.15
CA LEU A 114 -9.22 -12.93 1.05
C LEU A 114 -7.90 -12.38 0.49
N PHE A 115 -6.92 -12.10 1.34
CA PHE A 115 -5.59 -11.66 0.87
C PHE A 115 -4.82 -12.78 0.17
N GLU A 116 -4.97 -14.02 0.62
CA GLU A 116 -4.40 -15.19 -0.05
C GLU A 116 -4.98 -15.36 -1.46
N GLU A 117 -6.31 -15.33 -1.59
CA GLU A 117 -7.00 -15.41 -2.88
C GLU A 117 -6.58 -14.26 -3.81
N LEU A 118 -6.53 -13.03 -3.31
CA LEU A 118 -6.06 -11.87 -4.09
C LEU A 118 -4.61 -12.03 -4.55
N ALA A 119 -3.73 -12.58 -3.70
CA ALA A 119 -2.34 -12.83 -4.08
C ALA A 119 -2.26 -13.82 -5.25
N TYR A 120 -3.02 -14.91 -5.21
CA TYR A 120 -3.08 -15.88 -6.31
C TYR A 120 -3.59 -15.25 -7.60
N LEU A 121 -4.67 -14.47 -7.54
CA LEU A 121 -5.22 -13.78 -8.72
C LEU A 121 -4.20 -12.84 -9.38
N TYR A 122 -3.46 -12.06 -8.58
CA TYR A 122 -2.44 -11.17 -9.12
C TYR A 122 -1.23 -11.92 -9.68
N LEU A 123 -0.85 -13.07 -9.11
CA LEU A 123 0.23 -13.91 -9.65
C LEU A 123 -0.18 -14.56 -10.97
N GLU A 124 -1.40 -15.05 -11.08
CA GLU A 124 -1.93 -15.60 -12.35
C GLU A 124 -1.94 -14.53 -13.45
N GLN A 125 -2.41 -13.33 -13.11
CA GLN A 125 -2.38 -12.19 -14.04
C GLN A 125 -0.94 -11.84 -14.45
N ALA A 126 0.01 -11.83 -13.51
CA ALA A 126 1.41 -11.53 -13.77
C ALA A 126 2.10 -12.60 -14.64
N ALA A 127 1.67 -13.86 -14.55
CA ALA A 127 2.20 -14.98 -15.33
C ALA A 127 1.75 -14.97 -16.81
N THR A 128 0.78 -14.13 -17.17
CA THR A 128 0.37 -14.00 -18.57
C THR A 128 1.46 -13.34 -19.42
N GLU A 129 1.76 -13.90 -20.58
CA GLU A 129 2.83 -13.46 -21.48
C GLU A 129 2.75 -11.95 -21.83
N LYS A 130 1.53 -11.42 -21.95
CA LYS A 130 1.27 -9.99 -22.19
C LYS A 130 1.58 -9.09 -20.98
N ALA A 131 1.48 -9.60 -19.76
CA ALA A 131 1.78 -8.86 -18.54
C ALA A 131 3.29 -8.83 -18.27
N ILE A 132 4.00 -9.92 -18.52
CA ILE A 132 5.46 -10.04 -18.34
C ILE A 132 6.22 -9.01 -19.18
N ALA A 133 5.75 -8.75 -20.41
CA ALA A 133 6.37 -7.79 -21.31
C ALA A 133 6.09 -6.31 -20.96
N ASN A 134 5.17 -6.02 -20.03
CA ASN A 134 4.68 -4.66 -19.75
C ASN A 134 4.80 -4.27 -18.28
N THR A 135 4.74 -2.96 -17.98
CA THR A 135 4.71 -2.41 -16.61
C THR A 135 3.63 -3.04 -15.71
N ARG A 136 2.55 -3.56 -16.32
CA ARG A 136 1.45 -4.24 -15.65
C ARG A 136 1.86 -5.50 -14.87
N GLY A 137 2.83 -6.27 -15.36
CA GLY A 137 3.32 -7.47 -14.65
C GLY A 137 4.01 -7.10 -13.34
N LYS A 138 4.83 -6.04 -13.36
CA LYS A 138 5.49 -5.51 -12.15
C LYS A 138 4.48 -5.05 -11.10
N ASP A 139 3.46 -4.29 -11.51
CA ASP A 139 2.43 -3.80 -10.59
C ASP A 139 1.63 -4.95 -9.98
N ALA A 140 1.31 -5.99 -10.76
CA ALA A 140 0.65 -7.20 -10.28
C ALA A 140 1.51 -7.96 -9.26
N ILE A 141 2.82 -8.12 -9.51
CA ILE A 141 3.75 -8.75 -8.55
C ILE A 141 3.83 -7.94 -7.25
N ILE A 142 3.89 -6.60 -7.33
CA ILE A 142 3.91 -5.74 -6.14
C ILE A 142 2.59 -5.87 -5.36
N ALA A 143 1.46 -5.93 -6.06
CA ALA A 143 0.14 -6.12 -5.44
C ALA A 143 0.05 -7.49 -4.75
N ALA A 144 0.48 -8.57 -5.41
CA ALA A 144 0.56 -9.90 -4.84
C ALA A 144 1.46 -9.95 -3.60
N ALA A 145 2.66 -9.40 -3.69
CA ALA A 145 3.60 -9.34 -2.56
C ALA A 145 3.02 -8.56 -1.38
N THR A 146 2.32 -7.46 -1.65
CA THR A 146 1.63 -6.68 -0.62
C THR A 146 0.50 -7.49 0.02
N ALA A 147 -0.30 -8.22 -0.76
CA ALA A 147 -1.36 -9.07 -0.24
C ALA A 147 -0.80 -10.18 0.67
N VAL A 148 0.28 -10.85 0.25
CA VAL A 148 0.99 -11.85 1.08
C VAL A 148 1.53 -11.23 2.38
N ASP A 149 2.11 -10.04 2.34
CA ASP A 149 2.57 -9.31 3.54
C ASP A 149 1.40 -9.06 4.51
N LYS A 150 0.24 -8.63 3.99
CA LYS A 150 -0.97 -8.41 4.82
C LYS A 150 -1.52 -9.69 5.42
N MET A 151 -1.57 -10.77 4.66
CA MET A 151 -1.95 -12.09 5.14
C MET A 151 -1.04 -12.55 6.28
N ARG A 152 0.29 -12.40 6.14
CA ARG A 152 1.26 -12.75 7.19
C ARG A 152 1.06 -11.95 8.47
N LEU A 153 0.84 -10.64 8.36
CA LEU A 153 0.52 -9.79 9.52
C LEU A 153 -0.73 -10.26 10.26
N LEU A 154 -1.78 -10.63 9.52
CA LEU A 154 -3.03 -11.12 10.11
C LEU A 154 -2.88 -12.50 10.75
N ASN A 155 -1.98 -13.34 10.25
CA ASN A 155 -1.67 -14.64 10.84
C ASN A 155 -0.64 -14.57 11.98
N GLU A 156 -0.27 -13.36 12.42
CA GLU A 156 0.74 -13.14 13.46
C GLU A 156 2.12 -13.74 13.09
N GLN A 157 2.36 -13.94 11.79
CA GLN A 157 3.62 -14.45 11.26
C GLN A 157 4.64 -13.31 11.12
N SER A 158 5.92 -13.62 11.28
CA SER A 158 6.98 -12.63 11.11
C SER A 158 6.99 -12.11 9.67
N THR A 159 6.87 -10.79 9.53
CA THR A 159 7.15 -10.06 8.28
C THR A 159 8.58 -9.53 8.25
N GLU A 160 9.50 -10.12 9.04
CA GLU A 160 10.90 -9.73 8.93
C GLU A 160 11.33 -9.87 7.48
N ASN A 161 11.70 -8.73 6.91
CA ASN A 161 12.30 -8.67 5.60
C ASN A 161 13.72 -9.21 5.77
N ILE A 162 13.87 -10.54 5.66
CA ILE A 162 15.15 -11.21 5.70
C ILE A 162 15.89 -10.77 4.44
N ALA A 163 16.60 -9.64 4.55
CA ALA A 163 17.47 -9.11 3.51
C ALA A 163 18.60 -10.11 3.30
N THR A 164 18.34 -11.10 2.45
CA THR A 164 19.29 -12.16 2.17
C THR A 164 20.34 -11.56 1.25
N LYS A 165 21.55 -11.31 1.78
CA LYS A 165 22.67 -10.83 0.99
C LYS A 165 23.13 -11.96 0.07
N ILE A 166 22.65 -11.96 -1.17
CA ILE A 166 23.14 -12.88 -2.20
C ILE A 166 24.48 -12.34 -2.68
N VAL A 167 25.57 -12.98 -2.24
CA VAL A 167 26.91 -12.73 -2.78
C VAL A 167 27.04 -13.55 -4.04
N LEU A 168 26.96 -12.88 -5.20
CA LEU A 168 27.26 -13.51 -6.48
C LEU A 168 28.79 -13.54 -6.65
N THR A 169 29.39 -14.71 -6.43
CA THR A 169 30.79 -14.95 -6.77
C THR A 169 30.86 -15.33 -8.24
N TRP A 170 31.35 -14.41 -9.07
CA TRP A 170 31.64 -14.74 -10.46
C TRP A 170 32.87 -15.66 -10.50
N PRO A 171 32.83 -16.80 -11.22
CA PRO A 171 34.03 -17.56 -11.47
C PRO A 171 35.03 -16.67 -12.20
N SER A 172 36.27 -16.60 -11.71
CA SER A 172 37.35 -15.87 -12.38
C SER A 172 37.45 -16.34 -13.82
N LEU A 173 37.38 -15.40 -14.77
CA LEU A 173 37.55 -15.71 -16.19
C LEU A 173 38.88 -16.47 -16.38
N PRO A 174 38.91 -17.53 -17.21
CA PRO A 174 40.16 -18.19 -17.53
C PRO A 174 41.10 -17.15 -18.15
N SER A 175 42.30 -17.03 -17.57
CA SER A 175 43.34 -16.14 -18.09
C SER A 175 43.64 -16.56 -19.52
N ILE A 176 43.22 -15.73 -20.48
CA ILE A 176 43.59 -15.87 -21.88
C ILE A 176 45.12 -15.72 -21.90
N HIS A 177 45.84 -16.83 -22.06
CA HIS A 177 47.26 -16.79 -22.35
C HIS A 177 47.41 -16.09 -23.70
N SER A 178 47.91 -14.87 -23.69
CA SER A 178 48.37 -14.20 -24.90
C SER A 178 49.35 -15.14 -25.59
N GLY A 179 48.96 -15.59 -26.79
CA GLY A 179 49.78 -16.47 -27.62
C GLY A 179 51.15 -15.87 -27.79
N GLY A 180 52.17 -16.71 -27.61
CA GLY A 180 53.57 -16.35 -27.81
C GLY A 180 53.79 -15.74 -29.18
N ASP A 181 54.62 -14.71 -29.21
CA ASP A 181 55.13 -14.11 -30.42
C ASP A 181 55.86 -15.20 -31.25
N PRO A 182 55.50 -15.39 -32.53
CA PRO A 182 56.17 -16.34 -33.39
C PRO A 182 57.55 -15.83 -33.77
N ASP A 183 58.51 -16.74 -33.70
CA ASP A 183 59.92 -16.59 -34.04
C ASP A 183 60.13 -15.87 -35.38
N GLY A 184 60.75 -14.69 -35.32
CA GLY A 184 61.31 -13.99 -36.47
C GLY A 184 62.76 -14.39 -36.69
N ASP A 185 62.95 -15.60 -37.23
CA ASP A 185 64.16 -16.07 -37.89
C ASP A 185 64.49 -15.14 -39.08
N GLY A 186 65.78 -14.82 -39.22
CA GLY A 186 66.30 -13.88 -40.20
C GLY A 186 67.81 -13.81 -40.11
N GLY A 187 68.48 -14.96 -40.25
CA GLY A 187 69.87 -14.99 -40.68
C GLY A 187 70.01 -14.44 -42.11
N ASP A 188 71.23 -14.06 -42.46
CA ASP A 188 71.96 -14.47 -43.68
C ASP A 188 72.86 -13.33 -44.21
N ASP A 189 74.16 -13.56 -44.01
CA ASP A 189 75.26 -13.46 -44.98
C ASP A 189 75.57 -12.18 -45.77
N GLY A 190 76.85 -11.79 -45.72
CA GLY A 190 77.51 -11.04 -46.79
C GLY A 190 78.83 -10.40 -46.39
N ASP A 191 79.93 -10.94 -46.94
CA ASP A 191 81.35 -10.51 -46.87
C ASP A 191 81.63 -8.99 -47.01
#